data_AF-A0AA88Y4Y4-F1
#
_entry.id   AF-A0AA88Y4Y4-F1
#
_cell.length_a   1.000
_cell.length_b   1.000
_cell.length_c   1.000
_cell.angle_alpha   90.00
_cell.angle_beta   90.00
_cell.angle_gamma   90.00
#
_symmetry.space_group_name_H-M   'P 1'
#
loop_
_entity.id
_entity.type
_entity.pdbx_description
1 polymer ?
#
loop_
_entity_poly.entity_id
_entity_poly.type
_entity_poly.pdbx_seq_one_letter_code
_entity_poly.pdbx_strand_id
1 'polypeptide(L)'
;MQTILIILLSTIYLFTEISTHKSVQRKFSRHDKLDLLKEIIGRYFLQEEKYVNHRSVAFAAKLRSHLSGVPKDTVIKFDDIVTNQGKGYDNVTGTFTAPVSGTYLFGWHTLVNKGGKAHVHLFVNGVDTWRSYADEPGKEYEPTSATVVLQLKKDATVQLRTAQSNGNYIHGHGYSGFTGILVNA
;
A
#
# COMPACT_ATOMS: atom_id res chain seq x y z
N MET A 1 0.03 -1.48 -22.34
CA MET A 1 0.20 -1.44 -23.81
C MET A 1 -0.64 -2.51 -24.52
N GLN A 2 -0.70 -3.75 -24.01
CA GLN A 2 -1.47 -4.85 -24.60
C GLN A 2 -2.99 -4.63 -24.61
N THR A 3 -3.54 -4.00 -23.56
CA THR A 3 -4.98 -3.72 -23.43
C THR A 3 -5.50 -2.71 -24.46
N ILE A 4 -4.72 -1.66 -24.75
CA ILE A 4 -5.09 -0.61 -25.72
C ILE A 4 -5.20 -1.19 -27.15
N LEU A 5 -4.32 -2.11 -27.50
CA LEU A 5 -4.34 -2.78 -28.80
C LEU A 5 -5.57 -3.70 -28.96
N ILE A 6 -5.95 -4.41 -27.89
CA ILE A 6 -7.16 -5.27 -27.88
C ILE A 6 -8.43 -4.41 -28.03
N ILE A 7 -8.47 -3.25 -27.40
CA ILE A 7 -9.60 -2.30 -27.49
C ILE A 7 -9.71 -1.72 -28.91
N LEU A 8 -8.61 -1.28 -29.50
CA LEU A 8 -8.59 -0.81 -30.90
C LEU A 8 -9.05 -1.88 -31.88
N LEU A 9 -8.59 -3.13 -31.72
CA LEU A 9 -8.98 -4.22 -32.60
C LEU A 9 -10.47 -4.59 -32.46
N SER A 10 -10.99 -4.63 -31.23
CA SER A 10 -12.41 -4.92 -30.99
C SER A 10 -13.35 -3.80 -31.48
N THR A 11 -12.96 -2.54 -31.35
CA THR A 11 -13.75 -1.40 -31.84
C THR A 11 -13.72 -1.30 -33.37
N ILE A 12 -12.57 -1.57 -34.01
CA ILE A 12 -12.46 -1.69 -35.47
C ILE A 12 -13.34 -2.85 -35.97
N TYR A 13 -13.31 -4.00 -35.29
CA TYR A 13 -14.13 -5.17 -35.65
C TYR A 13 -15.64 -4.86 -35.60
N LEU A 14 -16.11 -4.28 -34.49
CA LEU A 14 -17.51 -3.89 -34.32
C LEU A 14 -17.93 -2.85 -35.38
N PHE A 15 -17.04 -1.90 -35.69
CA PHE A 15 -17.29 -0.90 -36.73
C PHE A 15 -17.38 -1.54 -38.13
N THR A 16 -16.51 -2.51 -38.44
CA THR A 16 -16.58 -3.25 -39.71
C THR A 16 -17.83 -4.11 -39.81
N GLU A 17 -18.27 -4.75 -38.73
CA GLU A 17 -19.48 -5.58 -38.69
C GLU A 17 -20.77 -4.75 -38.87
N ILE A 18 -20.80 -3.56 -38.27
CA ILE A 18 -21.87 -2.57 -38.49
C ILE A 18 -21.80 -1.98 -39.92
N SER A 19 -20.59 -1.87 -40.49
CA SER A 19 -20.38 -1.36 -41.84
C SER A 19 -20.85 -2.32 -42.94
N THR A 20 -20.77 -3.64 -42.71
CA THR A 20 -21.10 -4.66 -43.71
C THR A 20 -22.60 -4.96 -43.79
N HIS A 21 -23.39 -4.61 -42.77
CA HIS A 21 -24.83 -4.85 -42.75
C HIS A 21 -25.61 -3.76 -43.53
N LYS A 22 -25.90 -4.02 -44.81
CA LYS A 22 -26.57 -3.09 -45.75
C LYS A 22 -27.88 -2.47 -45.25
N SER A 23 -28.64 -3.17 -44.40
CA SER A 23 -29.90 -2.70 -43.81
C SER A 23 -29.71 -1.58 -42.77
N VAL A 24 -28.56 -1.56 -42.09
CA VAL A 24 -28.22 -0.56 -41.05
C VAL A 24 -27.64 0.71 -41.69
N GLN A 25 -26.87 0.55 -42.77
CA GLN A 25 -26.25 1.67 -43.50
C GLN A 25 -27.26 2.67 -44.08
N ARG A 26 -28.44 2.20 -44.51
CA ARG A 26 -29.49 3.04 -45.11
C ARG A 26 -30.25 3.91 -44.10
N LYS A 27 -30.12 3.65 -42.80
CA LYS A 27 -30.98 4.25 -41.76
C LYS A 27 -30.34 5.40 -41.00
N PHE A 28 -29.02 5.54 -41.06
CA PHE A 28 -28.27 6.52 -40.27
C PHE A 28 -27.54 7.50 -41.18
N SER A 29 -27.82 8.78 -41.00
CA SER A 29 -27.09 9.87 -41.65
C SER A 29 -25.64 9.92 -41.15
N ARG A 30 -24.79 10.68 -41.87
CA ARG A 30 -23.39 10.91 -41.43
C ARG A 30 -23.32 11.56 -40.04
N HIS A 31 -24.31 12.37 -39.68
CA HIS A 31 -24.38 13.02 -38.36
C HIS A 31 -24.66 11.99 -37.26
N ASP A 32 -25.66 11.12 -37.47
CA ASP A 32 -26.06 10.10 -36.49
C ASP A 32 -24.91 9.13 -36.18
N LYS A 33 -24.10 8.79 -37.19
CA LYS A 33 -22.91 7.95 -37.01
C LYS A 33 -21.82 8.64 -36.16
N LEU A 34 -21.66 9.96 -36.30
CA LEU A 34 -20.68 10.72 -35.52
C LEU A 34 -21.14 10.90 -34.07
N ASP A 35 -22.42 11.09 -33.84
CA ASP A 35 -22.96 11.23 -32.48
C ASP A 35 -22.92 9.89 -31.74
N LEU A 36 -23.23 8.78 -32.42
CA LEU A 36 -23.04 7.44 -31.86
C LEU A 36 -21.57 7.16 -31.55
N LEU A 37 -20.64 7.56 -32.43
CA LEU A 37 -19.21 7.39 -32.20
C LEU A 37 -18.74 8.19 -30.97
N LYS A 38 -19.19 9.44 -30.83
CA LYS A 38 -18.88 10.27 -29.65
C LYS A 38 -19.46 9.66 -28.37
N GLU A 39 -20.67 9.12 -28.41
CA GLU A 39 -21.29 8.46 -27.28
C GLU A 39 -20.53 7.19 -26.87
N ILE A 40 -20.16 6.35 -27.84
CA ILE A 40 -19.39 5.14 -27.60
C ILE A 40 -18.01 5.49 -27.01
N ILE A 41 -17.28 6.41 -27.62
CA ILE A 41 -15.99 6.89 -27.12
C ILE A 41 -16.15 7.47 -25.71
N GLY A 42 -17.20 8.26 -25.46
CA GLY A 42 -17.50 8.82 -24.14
C GLY A 42 -17.79 7.75 -23.10
N ARG A 43 -18.61 6.73 -23.42
CA ARG A 43 -18.89 5.59 -22.52
C ARG A 43 -17.62 4.81 -22.19
N TYR A 44 -16.75 4.57 -23.17
CA TYR A 44 -15.47 3.88 -22.94
C TYR A 44 -14.47 4.73 -22.15
N PHE A 45 -14.38 6.03 -22.42
CA PHE A 45 -13.51 6.94 -21.68
C PHE A 45 -13.93 7.05 -20.20
N LEU A 46 -15.23 7.16 -19.94
CA LEU A 46 -15.78 7.14 -18.58
C LEU A 46 -15.60 5.78 -17.90
N GLN A 47 -15.64 4.69 -18.66
CA GLN A 47 -15.34 3.35 -18.15
C GLN A 47 -13.86 3.24 -17.76
N GLU A 48 -12.92 3.69 -18.59
CA GLU A 48 -11.48 3.75 -18.28
C GLU A 48 -11.20 4.60 -17.02
N GLU A 49 -11.78 5.80 -16.87
CA GLU A 49 -11.63 6.58 -15.63
C GLU A 49 -12.20 5.85 -14.40
N LYS A 50 -13.29 5.10 -14.57
CA LYS A 50 -13.86 4.27 -13.50
C LYS A 50 -12.96 3.07 -13.14
N TYR A 51 -12.17 2.55 -14.09
CA TYR A 51 -11.15 1.53 -13.86
C TYR A 51 -9.80 2.10 -13.38
N VAL A 52 -9.58 3.42 -13.47
CA VAL A 52 -8.34 4.10 -13.04
C VAL A 52 -8.51 4.83 -11.70
N ASN A 53 -9.58 4.58 -10.93
CA ASN A 53 -9.59 4.89 -9.50
C ASN A 53 -8.96 3.74 -8.69
N HIS A 54 -7.73 3.37 -9.05
CA HIS A 54 -6.93 2.49 -8.21
C HIS A 54 -6.54 3.29 -6.97
N ARG A 55 -7.26 3.06 -5.87
CA ARG A 55 -6.91 3.62 -4.56
C ARG A 55 -5.57 3.01 -4.12
N SER A 56 -4.47 3.56 -4.62
CA SER A 56 -3.13 3.14 -4.23
C SER A 56 -2.88 3.65 -2.80
N VAL A 57 -2.57 2.73 -1.90
CA VAL A 57 -2.09 3.06 -0.55
C VAL A 57 -0.76 2.34 -0.38
N ALA A 58 0.27 3.10 -0.10
CA ALA A 58 1.61 2.58 0.15
C ALA A 58 2.38 3.56 1.02
N PHE A 59 3.05 3.06 2.04
CA PHE A 59 3.99 3.87 2.82
C PHE A 59 5.26 3.10 3.08
N ALA A 60 6.35 3.84 3.23
CA ALA A 60 7.60 3.36 3.76
C ALA A 60 8.23 4.48 4.56
N ALA A 61 8.67 4.17 5.78
CA ALA A 61 9.31 5.12 6.66
C ALA A 61 10.50 4.46 7.36
N LYS A 62 11.55 5.26 7.60
CA LYS A 62 12.75 4.85 8.32
C LYS A 62 12.86 5.58 9.64
N LEU A 63 13.69 5.05 10.52
CA LEU A 63 14.02 5.69 11.78
C LEU A 63 15.25 6.61 11.59
N ARG A 64 15.13 7.91 11.89
CA ARG A 64 16.26 8.88 11.73
C ARG A 64 17.34 8.68 12.77
N SER A 65 16.93 8.60 14.03
CA SER A 65 17.83 8.57 15.19
C SER A 65 17.69 7.24 15.93
N HIS A 66 18.76 6.78 16.56
CA HIS A 66 18.69 5.58 17.38
C HIS A 66 17.67 5.76 18.51
N LEU A 67 16.90 4.70 18.78
CA LEU A 67 16.10 4.61 19.98
C LEU A 67 16.87 3.76 20.97
N SER A 68 17.18 4.30 22.14
CA SER A 68 17.95 3.63 23.19
C SER A 68 17.19 3.72 24.50
N GLY A 69 17.23 2.64 25.29
CA GLY A 69 16.57 2.61 26.59
C GLY A 69 15.05 2.66 26.52
N VAL A 70 14.45 2.27 25.38
CA VAL A 70 13.01 2.45 25.16
C VAL A 70 12.22 1.53 26.10
N PRO A 71 11.23 2.07 26.85
CA PRO A 71 10.34 1.27 27.67
C PRO A 71 9.54 0.27 26.85
N LYS A 72 8.97 -0.75 27.51
CA LYS A 72 7.93 -1.57 26.88
C LYS A 72 6.71 -0.72 26.49
N ASP A 73 5.90 -1.26 25.58
CA ASP A 73 4.63 -0.69 25.13
C ASP A 73 4.74 0.71 24.50
N THR A 74 5.91 1.08 23.99
CA THR A 74 6.16 2.38 23.34
C THR A 74 5.96 2.25 21.83
N VAL A 75 5.11 3.10 21.24
CA VAL A 75 4.95 3.18 19.78
C VAL A 75 6.25 3.68 19.15
N ILE A 76 6.76 2.91 18.18
CA ILE A 76 7.98 3.24 17.45
C ILE A 76 7.60 4.20 16.31
N LYS A 77 8.15 5.41 16.37
CA LYS A 77 7.90 6.47 15.38
C LYS A 77 8.98 6.43 14.32
N PHE A 78 8.72 5.77 13.20
CA PHE A 78 9.56 5.89 12.01
C PHE A 78 9.27 7.25 11.38
N ASP A 79 10.15 8.21 11.63
CA ASP A 79 9.94 9.63 11.41
C ASP A 79 10.42 10.13 10.04
N ASP A 80 11.24 9.34 9.35
CA ASP A 80 11.76 9.63 8.01
C ASP A 80 10.88 9.00 6.92
N ILE A 81 9.91 9.76 6.39
CA ILE A 81 9.06 9.29 5.31
C ILE A 81 9.86 9.11 4.01
N VAL A 82 9.78 7.92 3.41
CA VAL A 82 10.22 7.65 2.04
C VAL A 82 9.04 7.77 1.07
N THR A 83 7.93 7.11 1.39
CA THR A 83 6.69 7.13 0.60
C THR A 83 5.50 7.18 1.55
N ASN A 84 4.43 7.88 1.16
CA ASN A 84 3.16 7.89 1.90
C ASN A 84 1.96 8.14 0.98
N GLN A 85 1.87 7.35 -0.09
CA GLN A 85 0.75 7.37 -1.03
C GLN A 85 -0.53 6.94 -0.32
N GLY A 86 -1.62 7.68 -0.53
CA GLY A 86 -2.87 7.49 0.21
C GLY A 86 -2.86 8.06 1.63
N LYS A 87 -1.73 8.64 2.08
CA LYS A 87 -1.58 9.38 3.35
C LYS A 87 -2.05 8.61 4.59
N GLY A 88 -1.83 7.29 4.60
CA GLY A 88 -2.28 6.42 5.69
C GLY A 88 -1.35 6.42 6.91
N TYR A 89 -0.05 6.69 6.74
CA TYR A 89 0.91 6.68 7.84
C TYR A 89 1.18 8.08 8.38
N ASP A 90 1.11 8.24 9.69
CA ASP A 90 1.45 9.46 10.42
C ASP A 90 2.79 9.27 11.16
N ASN A 91 3.80 10.02 10.74
CA ASN A 91 5.16 9.92 11.27
C ASN A 91 5.34 10.59 12.64
N VAL A 92 4.39 11.44 13.07
CA VAL A 92 4.40 12.07 14.40
C VAL A 92 3.92 11.09 15.46
N THR A 93 2.94 10.25 15.10
CA THR A 93 2.36 9.25 16.00
C THR A 93 2.93 7.85 15.81
N GLY A 94 3.56 7.55 14.66
CA GLY A 94 4.04 6.21 14.31
C GLY A 94 2.91 5.25 13.91
N THR A 95 1.74 5.79 13.52
CA THR A 95 0.52 5.02 13.31
C THR A 95 0.12 5.02 11.84
N PHE A 96 -0.13 3.84 11.31
CA PHE A 96 -0.86 3.69 10.05
C PHE A 96 -2.36 3.60 10.33
N THR A 97 -3.18 4.35 9.61
CA THR A 97 -4.64 4.28 9.62
C THR A 97 -5.11 3.89 8.23
N ALA A 98 -5.81 2.76 8.10
CA ALA A 98 -6.26 2.23 6.82
C ALA A 98 -7.21 3.21 6.11
N PRO A 99 -6.81 3.84 4.99
CA PRO A 99 -7.67 4.82 4.30
C PRO A 99 -8.91 4.18 3.68
N VAL A 100 -8.84 2.86 3.44
CA VAL A 100 -9.89 2.03 2.86
C VAL A 100 -9.90 0.65 3.52
N SER A 101 -11.03 -0.05 3.42
CA SER A 101 -11.05 -1.48 3.71
C SER A 101 -10.29 -2.22 2.61
N GLY A 102 -9.55 -3.26 2.98
CA GLY A 102 -8.78 -4.04 2.01
C GLY A 102 -7.77 -4.96 2.65
N THR A 103 -7.05 -5.69 1.80
CA THR A 103 -5.95 -6.57 2.18
C THR A 103 -4.65 -5.78 2.10
N TYR A 104 -3.95 -5.72 3.21
CA TYR A 104 -2.69 -4.99 3.36
C TYR A 104 -1.55 -5.95 3.63
N LEU A 105 -0.39 -5.70 3.03
CA LEU A 105 0.87 -6.30 3.42
C LEU A 105 1.65 -5.28 4.21
N PHE A 106 2.14 -5.67 5.39
CA PHE A 106 3.06 -4.88 6.20
C PHE A 106 4.37 -5.62 6.36
N GLY A 107 5.46 -4.88 6.37
CA GLY A 107 6.79 -5.41 6.63
C GLY A 107 7.61 -4.44 7.47
N TRP A 108 8.44 -4.96 8.35
CA TRP A 108 9.41 -4.15 9.07
C TRP A 108 10.72 -4.89 9.27
N HIS A 109 11.76 -4.11 9.50
CA HIS A 109 13.07 -4.59 9.88
C HIS A 109 13.64 -3.66 10.95
N THR A 110 14.37 -4.25 11.88
CA THR A 110 15.09 -3.52 12.91
C THR A 110 16.49 -4.08 13.06
N LEU A 111 17.46 -3.19 13.19
CA LEU A 111 18.81 -3.55 13.59
C LEU A 111 18.98 -3.25 15.07
N VAL A 112 19.41 -4.25 15.83
CA VAL A 112 19.68 -4.15 17.26
C VAL A 112 21.17 -3.90 17.48
N ASN A 113 21.50 -3.02 18.43
CA ASN A 113 22.88 -2.75 18.79
C ASN A 113 23.48 -3.87 19.65
N LYS A 114 24.81 -3.90 19.68
CA LYS A 114 25.63 -4.79 20.49
C LYS A 114 25.20 -4.77 21.95
N GLY A 115 24.97 -5.95 22.54
CA GLY A 115 24.52 -6.07 23.93
C GLY A 115 23.07 -5.60 24.16
N GLY A 116 22.32 -5.37 23.08
CA GLY A 116 20.97 -4.82 23.10
C GLY A 116 19.90 -5.85 22.75
N LYS A 117 18.65 -5.41 22.84
CA LYS A 117 17.48 -6.20 22.46
C LYS A 117 16.42 -5.33 21.82
N ALA A 118 15.60 -5.93 20.96
CA ALA A 118 14.40 -5.29 20.44
C ALA A 118 13.29 -6.32 20.29
N HIS A 119 12.26 -6.17 21.10
CA HIS A 119 11.01 -6.91 20.96
C HIS A 119 10.02 -5.97 20.28
N VAL A 120 9.70 -6.24 19.01
CA VAL A 120 8.86 -5.35 18.22
C VAL A 120 7.62 -6.11 17.79
N HIS A 121 6.47 -5.65 18.27
CA HIS A 121 5.18 -6.26 17.98
C HIS A 121 4.34 -5.30 17.14
N LEU A 122 3.59 -5.87 16.21
CA LEU A 122 2.58 -5.19 15.42
C LEU A 122 1.22 -5.32 16.11
N PHE A 123 0.61 -4.18 16.37
CA PHE A 123 -0.70 -4.05 16.98
C PHE A 123 -1.71 -3.58 15.94
N VAL A 124 -2.85 -4.28 15.84
CA VAL A 124 -4.00 -3.85 15.05
C VAL A 124 -5.11 -3.43 16.02
N ASN A 125 -5.55 -2.18 15.96
CA ASN A 125 -6.54 -1.62 16.88
C ASN A 125 -6.21 -1.89 18.36
N GLY A 126 -4.93 -1.82 18.72
CA GLY A 126 -4.43 -2.08 20.07
C GLY A 126 -4.31 -3.57 20.46
N VAL A 127 -4.59 -4.50 19.55
CA VAL A 127 -4.42 -5.95 19.77
C VAL A 127 -3.10 -6.43 19.17
N ASP A 128 -2.24 -7.04 20.00
CA ASP A 128 -0.96 -7.66 19.59
C ASP A 128 -1.23 -8.80 18.60
N THR A 129 -0.79 -8.64 17.35
CA THR A 129 -1.18 -9.48 16.21
C THR A 129 0.00 -10.23 15.60
N TRP A 130 1.19 -9.61 15.54
CA TRP A 130 2.39 -10.22 14.94
C TRP A 130 3.66 -9.69 15.61
N ARG A 131 4.77 -10.44 15.56
CA ARG A 131 5.93 -10.18 16.42
C ARG A 131 7.25 -10.45 15.70
N SER A 132 8.27 -9.69 16.07
CA SER A 132 9.68 -9.97 15.82
C SER A 132 10.48 -9.77 17.09
N TYR A 133 11.54 -10.54 17.24
CA TYR A 133 12.39 -10.55 18.41
C TYR A 133 13.85 -10.60 17.99
N ALA A 134 14.68 -9.88 18.74
CA ALA A 134 16.13 -9.95 18.72
C ALA A 134 16.63 -9.63 20.14
N ASP A 135 17.62 -10.39 20.60
CA ASP A 135 18.24 -10.27 21.92
C ASP A 135 19.69 -10.73 21.78
N GLU A 136 20.57 -9.74 21.65
CA GLU A 136 21.96 -9.93 21.30
C GLU A 136 22.83 -9.65 22.53
N PRO A 137 23.14 -10.67 23.36
CA PRO A 137 23.95 -10.48 24.56
C PRO A 137 25.44 -10.23 24.25
N GLY A 138 25.85 -10.37 22.98
CA GLY A 138 27.23 -10.30 22.53
C GLY A 138 27.70 -8.93 22.07
N LYS A 139 28.68 -8.93 21.17
CA LYS A 139 29.34 -7.73 20.62
C LYS A 139 28.99 -7.48 19.16
N GLU A 140 27.97 -8.16 18.64
CA GLU A 140 27.54 -8.07 17.26
C GLU A 140 26.25 -7.26 17.11
N TYR A 141 25.94 -6.86 15.88
CA TYR A 141 24.64 -6.30 15.56
C TYR A 141 23.70 -7.43 15.14
N GLU A 142 22.47 -7.44 15.63
CA GLU A 142 21.48 -8.44 15.27
C GLU A 142 20.33 -7.80 14.47
N PRO A 143 20.15 -8.16 13.19
CA PRO A 143 18.98 -7.75 12.42
C PRO A 143 17.80 -8.70 12.67
N THR A 144 16.59 -8.14 12.74
CA THR A 144 15.35 -8.92 12.71
C THR A 144 14.35 -8.29 11.75
N SER A 145 13.50 -9.13 11.15
CA SER A 145 12.49 -8.67 10.19
C SER A 145 11.25 -9.55 10.27
N ALA A 146 10.11 -8.96 9.94
CA ALA A 146 8.85 -9.70 9.83
C ALA A 146 7.96 -9.08 8.75
N THR A 147 7.08 -9.92 8.21
CA THR A 147 6.07 -9.54 7.22
C THR A 147 4.74 -10.19 7.61
N VAL A 148 3.64 -9.48 7.40
CA VAL A 148 2.29 -9.99 7.68
C VAL A 148 1.30 -9.46 6.65
N VAL A 149 0.34 -10.31 6.26
CA VAL A 149 -0.80 -9.92 5.42
C VAL A 149 -2.04 -9.87 6.29
N LEU A 150 -2.76 -8.75 6.25
CA LEU A 150 -3.90 -8.47 7.12
C LEU A 150 -5.09 -7.96 6.32
N GLN A 151 -6.28 -8.44 6.67
CA GLN A 151 -7.52 -7.81 6.22
C GLN A 151 -7.87 -6.67 7.19
N LEU A 152 -7.88 -5.44 6.69
CA LEU A 152 -8.24 -4.27 7.49
C LEU A 152 -9.58 -3.70 7.04
N LYS A 153 -10.33 -3.19 8.01
CA LYS A 153 -11.42 -2.26 7.74
C LYS A 153 -10.87 -0.85 7.63
N LYS A 154 -11.56 0.00 6.87
CA LYS A 154 -11.31 1.44 6.87
C LYS A 154 -11.21 1.95 8.32
N ASP A 155 -10.26 2.84 8.57
CA ASP A 155 -9.98 3.49 9.85
C ASP A 155 -9.36 2.54 10.91
N ALA A 156 -9.08 1.28 10.57
CA ALA A 156 -8.29 0.40 11.43
C ALA A 156 -6.86 0.94 11.58
N THR A 157 -6.33 0.87 12.79
CA THR A 157 -4.99 1.37 13.13
C THR A 157 -3.98 0.24 13.22
N VAL A 158 -2.77 0.49 12.72
CA VAL A 158 -1.63 -0.42 12.79
C VAL A 158 -0.43 0.32 13.35
N GLN A 159 0.19 -0.24 14.38
CA GLN A 159 1.33 0.34 15.08
C GLN A 159 2.39 -0.71 15.35
N LEU A 160 3.66 -0.34 15.22
CA LEU A 160 4.75 -1.11 15.81
C LEU A 160 5.06 -0.55 17.19
N ARG A 161 5.15 -1.45 18.18
CA ARG A 161 5.49 -1.08 19.56
C ARG A 161 6.64 -1.93 20.05
N THR A 162 7.48 -1.35 20.90
CA THR A 162 8.34 -2.14 21.79
C THR A 162 7.44 -2.97 22.71
N ALA A 163 7.81 -4.20 23.01
CA ALA A 163 6.98 -5.10 23.81
C ALA A 163 7.84 -5.91 24.80
N GLN A 164 7.21 -6.54 25.79
CA GLN A 164 7.78 -7.59 26.67
C GLN A 164 9.02 -7.25 27.53
N SER A 165 9.83 -6.25 27.20
CA SER A 165 11.01 -5.85 27.96
C SER A 165 11.24 -4.33 27.91
N ASN A 166 11.86 -3.80 28.95
CA ASN A 166 12.39 -2.43 28.95
C ASN A 166 13.82 -2.42 28.41
N GLY A 167 14.27 -1.24 28.00
CA GLY A 167 15.64 -1.05 27.55
C GLY A 167 15.86 -1.49 26.11
N ASN A 168 14.81 -1.45 25.27
CA ASN A 168 14.97 -1.81 23.87
C ASN A 168 15.90 -0.81 23.18
N TYR A 169 16.71 -1.33 22.26
CA TYR A 169 17.57 -0.53 21.40
C TYR A 169 17.26 -0.84 19.93
N ILE A 170 16.89 0.18 19.16
CA ILE A 170 16.60 0.08 17.72
C ILE A 170 17.47 1.09 16.98
N HIS A 171 18.31 0.62 16.07
CA HIS A 171 19.27 1.46 15.36
C HIS A 171 18.57 2.32 14.30
N GLY A 172 18.71 3.64 14.40
CA GLY A 172 18.23 4.62 13.42
C GLY A 172 19.10 4.72 12.16
N HIS A 173 19.26 5.93 11.62
CA HIS A 173 20.04 6.23 10.40
C HIS A 173 19.64 5.41 9.18
N GLY A 174 18.39 4.95 9.11
CA GLY A 174 17.90 4.15 8.01
C GLY A 174 18.16 2.64 8.11
N TYR A 175 18.79 2.15 9.18
CA TYR A 175 18.99 0.71 9.41
C TYR A 175 17.72 -0.02 9.84
N SER A 176 16.70 0.71 10.29
CA SER A 176 15.40 0.17 10.69
C SER A 176 14.28 0.91 9.98
N GLY A 177 13.24 0.17 9.57
CA GLY A 177 12.14 0.73 8.79
C GLY A 177 10.86 -0.07 8.86
N PHE A 178 9.76 0.61 8.54
CA PHE A 178 8.40 0.07 8.49
C PHE A 178 7.76 0.44 7.16
N THR A 179 7.12 -0.53 6.52
CA THR A 179 6.48 -0.40 5.21
C THR A 179 5.12 -1.08 5.21
N GLY A 180 4.22 -0.60 4.37
CA GLY A 180 2.97 -1.28 4.09
C GLY A 180 2.33 -0.84 2.78
N ILE A 181 1.65 -1.77 2.13
CA ILE A 181 0.97 -1.57 0.85
C ILE A 181 -0.44 -2.18 0.86
N LEU A 182 -1.37 -1.54 0.18
CA LEU A 182 -2.66 -2.14 -0.17
C LEU A 182 -2.46 -3.07 -1.36
N VAL A 183 -2.77 -4.35 -1.15
CA VAL A 183 -2.69 -5.40 -2.17
C VAL A 183 -3.98 -5.47 -2.97
N ASN A 184 -5.13 -5.40 -2.29
CA ASN A 184 -6.45 -5.48 -2.89
C ASN A 184 -7.48 -4.74 -2.03
N ALA A 185 -8.36 -3.96 -2.67
CA ALA A 185 -9.37 -3.13 -2.02
C ALA A 185 -10.79 -3.63 -2.35
#